data_AF-A0AAW5N9Y0-F1
#
_entry.id   AF-A0AAW5N9Y0-F1
#
_cell.length_a   1.000
_cell.length_b   1.000
_cell.length_c   1.000
_cell.angle_alpha   90.00
_cell.angle_beta   90.00
_cell.angle_gamma   90.00
#
_symmetry.space_group_name_H-M   'P 1'
#
loop_
_entity.id
_entity.type
_entity.pdbx_description
1 polymer ?
#
loop_
_entity_poly.entity_id
_entity_poly.type
_entity_poly.pdbx_seq_one_letter_code
_entity_poly.pdbx_strand_id
1 'polypeptide(L)' 'MKIGDFATLVRPYKGYRNIELIKRLPYTWLVRICGSGLELEVYEDEFVLD' A
#
# COMPACT_ATOMS: atom_id res chain seq x y z
N MET A 1 -7.59 -3.32 8.44
CA MET A 1 -6.56 -3.77 7.48
C MET A 1 -6.63 -5.27 7.36
N LYS A 2 -7.13 -5.77 6.24
CA LYS A 2 -7.06 -7.16 5.81
C LYS A 2 -6.26 -7.23 4.51
N ILE A 3 -5.76 -8.41 4.22
CA ILE A 3 -5.11 -8.69 2.95
C ILE A 3 -6.19 -8.61 1.85
N GLY A 4 -5.92 -7.83 0.81
CA GLY A 4 -6.83 -7.51 -0.29
C GLY A 4 -7.61 -6.21 -0.11
N ASP A 5 -7.43 -5.48 1.01
CA ASP A 5 -7.98 -4.13 1.14
C ASP A 5 -7.20 -3.14 0.26
N PHE A 6 -7.91 -2.13 -0.24
CA PHE A 6 -7.30 -1.01 -0.94
C PHE A 6 -6.96 0.10 0.04
N ALA A 7 -5.81 0.72 -0.17
CA ALA A 7 -5.34 1.84 0.59
C ALA A 7 -4.83 2.94 -0.34
N THR A 8 -4.76 4.15 0.20
CA THR A 8 -4.23 5.32 -0.48
C THR A 8 -2.98 5.78 0.25
N LEU A 9 -1.83 5.78 -0.43
CA LEU A 9 -0.60 6.36 0.09
C LEU A 9 -0.81 7.85 0.39
N VAL A 10 -0.38 8.26 1.59
CA VAL A 10 -0.38 9.67 2.01
C VAL A 10 0.55 10.47 1.11
N ARG A 11 1.72 9.91 0.80
CA ARG A 11 2.69 10.47 -0.14
C ARG A 11 2.63 9.75 -1.48
N PRO A 12 2.43 10.45 -2.60
CA PRO A 12 2.40 9.81 -3.91
C PRO A 12 3.74 9.17 -4.22
N TYR A 13 3.73 7.86 -4.48
CA TYR A 13 4.91 7.15 -4.94
C TYR A 13 4.95 7.15 -6.46
N LYS A 14 5.90 7.88 -7.07
CA LYS A 14 6.02 8.03 -8.53
C LYS A 14 4.71 8.45 -9.22
N GLY A 15 3.89 9.26 -8.53
CA GLY A 15 2.58 9.72 -9.02
C GLY A 15 1.41 8.78 -8.72
N TYR A 16 1.67 7.57 -8.21
CA TYR A 16 0.65 6.62 -7.78
C TYR A 16 0.30 6.83 -6.30
N ARG A 17 -0.98 6.67 -5.99
CA ARG A 17 -1.50 6.75 -4.61
C ARG A 17 -2.25 5.49 -4.21
N ASN A 18 -3.00 4.90 -5.14
CA ASN A 18 -3.77 3.70 -4.87
C ASN A 18 -2.89 2.46 -4.83
N ILE A 19 -3.01 1.73 -3.73
CA ILE A 19 -2.27 0.51 -3.44
C ILE A 19 -3.22 -0.56 -2.89
N GLU A 20 -2.87 -1.82 -3.06
CA GLU A 20 -3.58 -2.99 -2.55
C GLU A 20 -2.70 -3.67 -1.48
N LEU A 21 -3.26 -3.96 -0.31
CA LEU A 21 -2.53 -4.60 0.78
C LEU A 21 -2.38 -6.10 0.51
N ILE A 22 -1.18 -6.54 0.14
CA ILE A 22 -0.91 -7.95 -0.23
C ILE A 22 -0.54 -8.78 1.00
N LYS A 23 0.31 -8.25 1.88
CA LYS A 23 0.79 -9.00 3.04
C LYS A 23 1.17 -8.09 4.18
N ARG A 24 0.75 -8.44 5.38
CA ARG A 24 1.24 -7.79 6.60
C ARG A 24 2.57 -8.40 7.02
N LEU A 25 3.58 -7.55 7.15
CA LEU A 25 4.89 -7.87 7.72
C LEU A 25 4.91 -7.43 9.20
N PRO A 26 5.93 -7.80 10.00
CA PRO A 26 5.93 -7.49 11.44
C PRO A 26 5.87 -5.99 11.78
N TYR A 27 6.35 -5.10 10.91
CA TYR A 27 6.38 -3.64 11.14
C TYR A 27 5.93 -2.81 9.92
N THR A 28 5.64 -3.48 8.81
CA THR A 28 5.36 -2.88 7.51
C THR A 28 4.26 -3.66 6.81
N TRP A 29 3.78 -3.11 5.70
CA TRP A 29 2.85 -3.76 4.80
C TRP A 29 3.46 -3.86 3.42
N LEU A 30 3.46 -5.07 2.88
CA LEU A 30 3.71 -5.29 1.48
C LEU A 30 2.42 -4.96 0.72
N VAL A 31 2.52 -3.95 -0.13
CA VAL A 31 1.42 -3.40 -0.89
C VAL A 31 1.73 -3.47 -2.38
N ARG A 32 0.72 -3.47 -3.22
CA ARG A 32 0.87 -3.47 -4.67
C ARG A 32 0.22 -2.25 -5.28
N ILE A 33 0.97 -1.50 -6.09
CA ILE A 33 0.43 -0.31 -6.76
C ILE A 33 -0.62 -0.73 -7.78
N CYS A 34 -1.83 -0.21 -7.61
CA CYS A 34 -2.92 -0.41 -8.56
C CYS A 34 -2.57 0.35 -9.87
N GLY A 35 -2.48 -0.38 -10.98
CA GLY A 35 -2.13 0.17 -12.31
C GLY A 35 -0.70 -0.14 -12.77
N SER A 36 0.29 -0.12 -11.88
CA SER A 36 1.68 -0.51 -12.23
C SER A 36 1.99 -1.98 -11.92
N GLY A 37 1.27 -2.60 -10.98
CA GLY A 37 1.52 -3.97 -10.53
C GLY A 37 2.80 -4.14 -9.71
N LEU A 38 3.48 -3.03 -9.37
CA LEU A 38 4.72 -3.01 -8.61
C LEU A 38 4.43 -3.19 -7.12
N GLU A 39 5.21 -4.04 -6.46
CA GLU A 39 5.11 -4.31 -5.03
C GLU A 39 6.04 -3.37 -4.25
N LEU A 40 5.52 -2.81 -3.15
CA LEU A 40 6.20 -1.87 -2.29
C LEU A 40 6.03 -2.27 -0.85
N GLU A 41 7.03 -1.98 -0.03
CA GLU A 41 6.92 -2.09 1.42
C GLU A 41 6.69 -0.71 2.00
N VAL A 42 5.57 -0.53 2.68
CA VAL A 42 5.17 0.75 3.27
C VAL A 42 4.86 0.58 4.76
N TYR A 43 5.09 1.63 5.54
CA TYR A 43 4.72 1.66 6.94
C TYR A 43 3.23 1.97 7.09
N GLU A 44 2.62 1.57 8.20
CA GLU A 44 1.20 1.83 8.49
C GLU A 44 0.85 3.32 8.53
N ASP A 45 1.82 4.19 8.80
CA ASP A 45 1.65 5.66 8.82
C ASP A 45 1.71 6.29 7.41
N GLU A 46 2.26 5.58 6.42
CA GLU A 46 2.46 6.11 5.07
C GLU A 46 1.23 5.95 4.16
N PHE A 47 0.16 5.30 4.63
CA PHE A 47 -1.08 5.10 3.88
C PHE A 47 -2.33 5.17 4.76
N VAL A 48 -3.45 5.49 4.13
CA VAL A 48 -4.77 5.50 4.74
C VAL A 48 -5.62 4.44 4.06
N LEU A 49 -6.31 3.62 4.84
CA LEU A 49 -7.31 2.69 4.31
C LEU A 49 -8.50 3.47 3.77
N ASP A 50 -8.99 3.04 2.60
CA ASP A 50 -10.30 3.48 2.10
C ASP A 50 -11.44 2.70 2.81
#